data_AF-A0A2D5EV52-F1
#
_entry.id   AF-A0A2D5EV52-F1
#
_cell.length_a   1.000
_cell.length_b   1.000
_cell.length_c   1.000
_cell.angle_alpha   90.00
_cell.angle_beta   90.00
_cell.angle_gamma   90.00
#
_symmetry.space_group_name_H-M   'P 1'
#
loop_
_entity.id
_entity.type
_entity.pdbx_description
1 polymer ?
#
loop_
_entity_poly.entity_id
_entity_poly.type
_entity_poly.pdbx_seq_one_letter_code
_entity_poly.pdbx_strand_id
1 'polypeptide(L)'
;MRWTSFAILSGLLALGASPALAQARLVVLEGGPARGPVQARLGEAVRVGVRIGREALPAGSRVEWLRVVPRLQHVELEPQNEGDRTYSNAVLGGERHGRWIGHDELEYTTEPLAGRGVHGEGAELRLEGAPAPPSRAETTPRRSAPLAGTIWLAARVTLPDGRIVATPGAPGEGAEGPEPPERDRDRLGLRERVLRVSFRTGDGFLGWLSSYFDVPYVFGSTPPQSERYTGIDCADVLVGARRRETGRRLRYTSVQGIERLARAVSDPLRIGRDGVVRDGEGEPVELRWGEDVRAGDMLAIDYAADEEGLLPRAWDHIGALLADRSEAGPPDGVLDGQDLLRHMSRRGLTDEPLWRHGPIRIRVWRWR
;
A
#
# COMPACT_ATOMS: atom_id res chain seq x y z
N MET A 1 49.24 -8.27 67.90
CA MET A 1 47.85 -7.94 67.53
C MET A 1 47.80 -6.48 67.10
N ARG A 2 47.71 -6.22 65.79
CA ARG A 2 47.57 -4.88 65.21
C ARG A 2 46.25 -4.86 64.44
N TRP A 3 45.37 -3.91 64.78
CA TRP A 3 44.11 -3.66 64.11
C TRP A 3 44.35 -2.70 62.93
N THR A 4 43.95 -3.10 61.73
CA THR A 4 43.93 -2.25 60.52
C THR A 4 42.48 -1.88 60.22
N SER A 5 42.18 -0.59 60.34
CA SER A 5 40.89 0.01 59.98
C SER A 5 40.77 0.14 58.46
N PHE A 6 39.71 -0.44 57.88
CA PHE A 6 39.28 -0.18 56.51
C PHE A 6 38.21 0.92 56.52
N ALA A 7 38.50 2.05 55.88
CA ALA A 7 37.52 3.10 55.62
C ALA A 7 36.68 2.73 54.39
N ILE A 8 35.36 2.59 54.58
CA ILE A 8 34.39 2.37 53.50
C ILE A 8 33.99 3.75 52.95
N LEU A 9 34.50 4.09 51.77
CA LEU A 9 34.09 5.27 51.02
C LEU A 9 32.74 4.99 50.35
N SER A 10 31.66 5.54 50.89
CA SER A 10 30.32 5.45 50.30
C SER A 10 30.19 6.46 49.17
N GLY A 11 30.47 6.02 47.94
CA GLY A 11 30.21 6.80 46.73
C GLY A 11 28.72 6.76 46.37
N LEU A 12 28.04 7.89 46.59
CA LEU A 12 26.69 8.14 46.08
C LEU A 12 26.75 8.31 44.55
N LEU A 13 26.59 7.20 43.82
CA LEU A 13 26.26 7.21 42.40
C LEU A 13 24.79 7.61 42.25
N ALA A 14 24.54 8.91 42.04
CA ALA A 14 23.26 9.37 41.51
C ALA A 14 23.13 8.85 40.07
N LEU A 15 22.47 7.70 39.90
CA LEU A 15 21.95 7.25 38.62
C LEU A 15 20.87 8.25 38.19
N GLY A 16 21.29 9.32 37.54
CA GLY A 16 20.41 10.22 36.82
C GLY A 16 19.78 9.45 35.68
N ALA A 17 18.59 8.89 35.92
CA ALA A 17 17.73 8.43 34.86
C ALA A 17 17.41 9.67 34.02
N SER A 18 18.09 9.82 32.87
CA SER A 18 17.71 10.81 31.88
C SER A 18 16.21 10.63 31.65
N PRO A 19 15.36 11.65 31.94
CA PRO A 19 13.94 11.52 31.75
C PRO A 19 13.73 11.11 30.31
N ALA A 20 13.18 9.92 30.08
CA ALA A 20 12.88 9.45 28.75
C ALA A 20 12.03 10.54 28.09
N LEU A 21 12.63 11.26 27.12
CA LEU A 21 11.99 12.38 26.46
C LEU A 21 10.63 11.89 25.97
N ALA A 22 9.57 12.50 26.50
CA ALA A 22 8.21 12.11 26.20
C ALA A 22 8.00 12.22 24.67
N GLN A 23 7.86 11.08 24.00
CA GLN A 23 7.66 11.05 22.56
C GLN A 23 6.24 11.54 22.23
N ALA A 24 6.15 12.40 21.22
CA ALA A 24 4.87 12.75 20.63
C ALA A 24 4.25 11.53 19.94
N ARG A 25 2.92 11.45 19.95
CA ARG A 25 2.15 10.39 19.31
C ARG A 25 0.96 10.99 18.59
N LEU A 26 0.65 10.42 17.43
CA LEU A 26 -0.62 10.66 16.77
C LEU A 26 -1.69 9.80 17.45
N VAL A 27 -2.85 10.41 17.67
CA VAL A 27 -4.03 9.74 18.21
C VAL A 27 -5.21 9.97 17.28
N VAL A 28 -5.99 8.93 17.07
CA VAL A 28 -7.27 9.05 16.35
C VAL A 28 -8.27 9.63 17.33
N LEU A 29 -8.79 10.81 17.01
CA LEU A 29 -9.82 11.47 17.81
C LEU A 29 -11.21 10.97 17.40
N GLU A 30 -11.42 10.79 16.10
CA GLU A 30 -12.64 10.24 15.49
C GLU A 30 -12.27 9.42 14.25
N GLY A 31 -12.95 8.28 14.02
CA GLY A 31 -12.75 7.45 12.82
C GLY A 31 -12.31 6.00 13.02
N GLY A 32 -12.31 5.44 14.24
CA GLY A 32 -12.13 4.00 14.47
C GLY A 32 -11.07 3.63 15.53
N PRO A 33 -10.81 2.33 15.75
CA PRO A 33 -9.90 1.86 16.78
C PRO A 33 -8.44 2.19 16.47
N ALA A 34 -7.66 2.59 17.48
CA ALA A 34 -6.26 3.00 17.35
C ALA A 34 -5.26 1.86 17.07
N ARG A 35 -5.72 0.61 16.87
CA ARG A 35 -4.85 -0.54 16.59
C ARG A 35 -4.91 -0.90 15.11
N GLY A 36 -3.83 -0.58 14.40
CA GLY A 36 -3.70 -0.81 12.96
C GLY A 36 -4.11 0.40 12.13
N PRO A 37 -4.18 0.24 10.79
CA PRO A 37 -4.57 1.30 9.88
C PRO A 37 -6.04 1.72 10.09
N VAL A 38 -6.27 3.01 10.26
CA VAL A 38 -7.61 3.62 10.33
C VAL A 38 -8.30 3.46 8.98
N GLN A 39 -9.58 3.12 8.96
CA GLN A 39 -10.34 2.86 7.74
C GLN A 39 -11.54 3.79 7.66
N ALA A 40 -11.67 4.52 6.57
CA ALA A 40 -12.79 5.42 6.30
C ALA A 40 -13.29 5.25 4.86
N ARG A 41 -14.57 5.54 4.61
CA ARG A 41 -15.06 5.69 3.23
C ARG A 41 -14.72 7.08 2.71
N LEU A 42 -14.68 7.24 1.39
CA LEU A 42 -14.63 8.58 0.80
C LEU A 42 -15.82 9.42 1.27
N GLY A 43 -15.53 10.63 1.73
CA GLY A 43 -16.51 11.55 2.34
C GLY A 43 -16.72 11.35 3.84
N GLU A 44 -16.18 10.29 4.45
CA GLU A 44 -16.12 10.17 5.91
C GLU A 44 -14.88 10.90 6.42
N ALA A 45 -15.06 11.77 7.42
CA ALA A 45 -13.96 12.50 8.02
C ALA A 45 -13.24 11.65 9.08
N VAL A 46 -11.91 11.64 9.02
CA VAL A 46 -11.03 11.13 10.07
C VAL A 46 -10.36 12.30 10.76
N ARG A 47 -10.49 12.37 12.09
CA ARG A 47 -9.81 13.39 12.90
C ARG A 47 -8.62 12.76 13.61
N VAL A 48 -7.45 13.35 13.39
CA VAL A 48 -6.19 12.96 14.00
C VAL A 48 -5.70 14.11 14.86
N GLY A 49 -5.26 13.81 16.08
CA GLY A 49 -4.65 14.78 16.98
C GLY A 49 -3.23 14.39 17.34
N VAL A 50 -2.46 15.35 17.83
CA VAL A 50 -1.12 15.08 18.41
C VAL A 50 -1.17 15.19 19.93
N ARG A 51 -0.49 14.26 20.62
CA ARG A 51 -0.36 14.24 22.08
C ARG A 51 1.08 13.97 22.51
N ILE A 52 1.45 14.43 23.70
CA ILE A 52 2.74 14.09 24.34
C ILE A 52 2.42 13.15 25.50
N GLY A 53 2.88 11.90 25.39
CA GLY A 53 2.44 10.86 26.33
C GLY A 53 0.92 10.66 26.27
N ARG A 54 0.21 11.04 27.34
CA ARG A 54 -1.26 11.00 27.44
C ARG A 54 -1.92 12.38 27.39
N GLU A 55 -1.12 13.44 27.38
CA GLU A 55 -1.58 14.81 27.57
C GLU A 55 -1.78 15.51 26.22
N ALA A 56 -2.67 16.52 26.23
CA ALA A 56 -2.79 17.45 25.12
C ALA A 56 -1.50 18.25 24.94
N LEU A 57 -1.30 18.83 23.75
CA LEU A 57 -0.15 19.72 23.54
C LEU A 57 -0.25 20.96 24.43
N PRO A 58 0.88 21.44 24.99
CA PRO A 58 0.91 22.72 25.69
C PRO A 58 0.39 23.87 24.81
N ALA A 59 -0.29 24.84 25.41
CA ALA A 59 -0.74 26.03 24.71
C ALA A 59 0.45 26.78 24.09
N GLY A 60 0.30 27.24 22.83
CA GLY A 60 1.38 27.87 22.06
C GLY A 60 2.28 26.89 21.28
N SER A 61 2.07 25.58 21.41
CA SER A 61 2.75 24.59 20.55
C SER A 61 2.36 24.79 19.09
N ARG A 62 3.32 24.58 18.18
CA ARG A 62 3.09 24.60 16.74
C ARG A 62 3.26 23.19 16.18
N VAL A 63 2.35 22.77 15.32
CA VAL A 63 2.37 21.44 14.70
C VAL A 63 2.58 21.59 13.21
N GLU A 64 3.58 20.88 12.70
CA GLU A 64 3.79 20.65 11.28
C GLU A 64 3.33 19.22 10.97
N TRP A 65 2.26 19.12 10.18
CA TRP A 65 1.74 17.84 9.72
C TRP A 65 2.53 17.37 8.50
N LEU A 66 2.95 16.11 8.55
CA LEU A 66 3.78 15.48 7.53
C LEU A 66 3.09 14.24 6.97
N ARG A 67 3.36 13.97 5.71
CA ARG A 67 3.08 12.70 5.05
C ARG A 67 4.37 11.91 4.92
N VAL A 68 4.33 10.61 5.21
CA VAL A 68 5.38 9.67 4.82
C VAL A 68 5.00 9.07 3.46
N VAL A 69 5.88 9.20 2.47
CA VAL A 69 5.63 8.88 1.05
C VAL A 69 6.53 7.70 0.61
N PRO A 70 5.95 6.52 0.30
CA PRO A 70 6.72 5.27 0.22
C PRO A 70 7.74 5.00 -0.90
N ARG A 71 8.28 5.91 -1.70
CA ARG A 71 8.73 5.59 -3.11
C ARG A 71 7.81 4.53 -3.82
N LEU A 72 8.03 4.15 -5.07
CA LEU A 72 7.18 3.11 -5.73
C LEU A 72 8.01 1.96 -6.27
N GLN A 73 9.32 2.13 -6.22
CA GLN A 73 10.39 1.28 -6.69
C GLN A 73 11.68 1.86 -6.10
N HIS A 74 12.77 1.12 -6.16
CA HIS A 74 14.09 1.61 -5.76
C HIS A 74 14.49 2.86 -6.54
N VAL A 75 15.00 3.85 -5.80
CA VAL A 75 15.54 5.10 -6.34
C VAL A 75 16.98 5.29 -5.84
N GLU A 76 17.18 5.05 -4.56
CA GLU A 76 18.44 5.34 -3.86
C GLU A 76 19.18 4.05 -3.47
N LEU A 77 18.45 3.00 -3.09
CA LEU A 77 19.03 1.71 -2.74
C LEU A 77 19.20 0.81 -3.97
N GLU A 78 20.20 -0.07 -3.93
CA GLU A 78 20.39 -1.08 -4.96
C GLU A 78 19.27 -2.14 -4.86
N PRO A 79 18.56 -2.45 -5.95
CA PRO A 79 17.53 -3.48 -5.93
C PRO A 79 18.09 -4.88 -5.70
N GLN A 80 17.28 -5.76 -5.09
CA GLN A 80 17.66 -7.17 -4.88
C GLN A 80 17.70 -8.01 -6.16
N ASN A 81 16.95 -7.60 -7.19
CA ASN A 81 16.97 -8.24 -8.51
C ASN A 81 17.77 -7.36 -9.47
N GLU A 82 18.84 -7.91 -10.03
CA GLU A 82 19.75 -7.18 -10.93
C GLU A 82 18.98 -6.59 -12.12
N GLY A 83 19.16 -5.29 -12.36
CA GLY A 83 18.54 -4.58 -13.47
C GLY A 83 17.04 -4.26 -13.29
N ASP A 84 16.40 -4.67 -12.20
CA ASP A 84 14.98 -4.39 -11.94
C ASP A 84 14.79 -3.62 -10.63
N ARG A 85 14.37 -2.36 -10.73
CA ARG A 85 14.15 -1.47 -9.57
C ARG A 85 12.94 -1.85 -8.73
N THR A 86 12.17 -2.86 -9.10
CA THR A 86 10.97 -3.26 -8.39
C THR A 86 11.30 -3.84 -7.01
N TYR A 87 10.63 -3.38 -5.95
CA TYR A 87 10.76 -4.01 -4.63
C TYR A 87 10.35 -5.47 -4.70
N SER A 88 11.16 -6.35 -4.13
CA SER A 88 10.95 -7.78 -4.26
C SER A 88 11.53 -8.59 -3.11
N ASN A 89 10.70 -9.41 -2.49
CA ASN A 89 11.14 -10.40 -1.50
C ASN A 89 11.53 -11.75 -2.14
N ALA A 90 11.35 -11.89 -3.45
CA ALA A 90 11.61 -13.10 -4.21
C ALA A 90 12.39 -12.80 -5.51
N VAL A 91 12.96 -13.83 -6.14
CA VAL A 91 13.58 -13.67 -7.46
C VAL A 91 12.51 -13.30 -8.48
N LEU A 92 12.70 -12.18 -9.18
CA LEU A 92 11.82 -11.72 -10.25
C LEU A 92 12.45 -12.08 -11.60
N GLY A 93 11.88 -13.07 -12.27
CA GLY A 93 12.30 -13.51 -13.61
C GLY A 93 13.23 -14.72 -13.60
N GLY A 94 13.49 -15.28 -14.78
CA GLY A 94 14.41 -16.40 -14.99
C GLY A 94 14.00 -17.73 -14.32
N GLU A 95 14.91 -18.70 -14.33
CA GLU A 95 14.66 -20.07 -13.83
C GLU A 95 14.32 -20.14 -12.34
N ARG A 96 14.83 -19.17 -11.57
CA ARG A 96 14.64 -19.11 -10.11
C ARG A 96 13.43 -18.28 -9.69
N HIS A 97 12.62 -17.80 -10.64
CA HIS A 97 11.48 -16.92 -10.37
C HIS A 97 10.61 -17.41 -9.20
N GLY A 98 10.23 -16.49 -8.31
CA GLY A 98 9.43 -16.77 -7.12
C GLY A 98 10.20 -17.42 -5.96
N ARG A 99 11.49 -17.72 -6.10
CA ARG A 99 12.31 -18.18 -4.97
C ARG A 99 12.52 -17.04 -3.98
N TRP A 100 12.18 -17.25 -2.71
CA TRP A 100 12.42 -16.29 -1.64
C TRP A 100 13.90 -15.89 -1.52
N ILE A 101 14.17 -14.60 -1.36
CA ILE A 101 15.53 -14.04 -1.21
C ILE A 101 15.71 -13.18 0.04
N GLY A 102 14.62 -12.84 0.74
CA GLY A 102 14.67 -12.00 1.94
C GLY A 102 13.53 -11.01 1.93
N HIS A 103 13.51 -10.09 2.89
CA HIS A 103 12.66 -8.91 2.76
C HIS A 103 13.43 -7.82 2.05
N ASP A 104 12.78 -7.14 1.12
CA ASP A 104 13.34 -5.95 0.50
C ASP A 104 13.27 -4.74 1.43
N GLU A 105 14.17 -3.79 1.19
CA GLU A 105 14.21 -2.52 1.91
C GLU A 105 13.41 -1.45 1.15
N LEU A 106 12.24 -1.11 1.69
CA LEU A 106 11.38 -0.07 1.11
C LEU A 106 11.91 1.31 1.45
N GLU A 107 12.00 2.20 0.47
CA GLU A 107 12.48 3.57 0.63
C GLU A 107 11.33 4.52 0.93
N TYR A 108 11.56 5.56 1.71
CA TYR A 108 10.49 6.49 2.11
C TYR A 108 11.03 7.90 2.15
N THR A 109 10.21 8.86 1.73
CA THR A 109 10.44 10.29 1.96
C THR A 109 9.39 10.81 2.92
N THR A 110 9.60 12.02 3.44
CA THR A 110 8.55 12.80 4.07
C THR A 110 8.36 14.13 3.35
N GLU A 111 7.14 14.62 3.37
CA GLU A 111 6.78 15.91 2.79
C GLU A 111 5.71 16.58 3.67
N PRO A 112 5.60 17.93 3.65
CA PRO A 112 4.50 18.63 4.29
C PRO A 112 3.15 18.12 3.78
N LEU A 113 2.23 17.85 4.69
CA LEU A 113 0.90 17.39 4.33
C LEU A 113 0.08 18.58 3.80
N ALA A 114 -0.21 18.57 2.50
CA ALA A 114 -1.04 19.55 1.82
C ALA A 114 -1.94 18.86 0.79
N GLY A 115 -3.02 19.53 0.38
CA GLY A 115 -3.89 19.07 -0.71
C GLY A 115 -5.38 19.11 -0.38
N ARG A 116 -6.20 18.72 -1.36
CA ARG A 116 -7.66 18.71 -1.24
C ARG A 116 -8.11 17.69 -0.19
N GLY A 117 -9.05 18.10 0.68
CA GLY A 117 -9.61 17.24 1.74
C GLY A 117 -8.72 17.10 2.98
N VAL A 118 -7.68 17.94 3.08
CA VAL A 118 -6.80 18.06 4.24
C VAL A 118 -7.06 19.43 4.87
N HIS A 119 -7.51 19.45 6.12
CA HIS A 119 -7.78 20.67 6.87
C HIS A 119 -7.13 20.54 8.26
N GLY A 120 -6.06 21.30 8.50
CA GLY A 120 -5.34 21.27 9.77
C GLY A 120 -5.25 22.66 10.38
N GLU A 121 -5.67 22.80 11.63
CA GLU A 121 -5.42 23.99 12.45
C GLU A 121 -4.82 23.53 13.79
N GLY A 122 -3.58 23.93 14.05
CA GLY A 122 -2.88 23.58 15.28
C GLY A 122 -2.75 22.06 15.49
N ALA A 123 -3.21 21.59 16.65
CA ALA A 123 -2.98 20.22 17.13
C ALA A 123 -3.87 19.15 16.49
N GLU A 124 -4.82 19.53 15.63
CA GLU A 124 -5.78 18.63 15.00
C GLU A 124 -5.73 18.71 13.48
N LEU A 125 -5.98 17.56 12.87
CA LEU A 125 -6.01 17.35 11.44
C LEU A 125 -7.29 16.60 11.07
N ARG A 126 -8.04 17.15 10.11
CA ARG A 126 -9.20 16.50 9.50
C ARG A 126 -8.86 16.04 8.09
N LEU A 127 -9.19 14.79 7.79
CA LEU A 127 -8.94 14.11 6.51
C LEU A 127 -10.24 13.55 5.96
N GLU A 128 -10.54 13.80 4.69
CA GLU A 128 -11.73 13.27 3.99
C GLU A 128 -11.36 12.43 2.75
N GLY A 129 -10.05 12.20 2.57
CA GLY A 129 -9.49 11.44 1.48
C GLY A 129 -7.97 11.30 1.59
N ALA A 130 -7.41 10.51 0.69
CA ALA A 130 -5.99 10.30 0.47
C ALA A 130 -5.58 10.99 -0.85
N PRO A 131 -5.38 12.32 -0.88
CA PRO A 131 -4.90 12.98 -2.10
C PRO A 131 -3.53 12.41 -2.49
N ALA A 132 -3.22 12.35 -3.79
CA ALA A 132 -1.89 11.99 -4.24
C ALA A 132 -0.84 13.02 -3.76
N PRO A 133 0.39 12.59 -3.42
CA PRO A 133 1.42 13.52 -2.99
C PRO A 133 1.85 14.39 -4.19
N PRO A 134 2.08 15.71 -4.03
CA PRO A 134 2.47 16.60 -5.13
C PRO A 134 3.74 16.10 -5.84
N SER A 135 4.69 15.57 -5.07
CA SER A 135 5.94 14.98 -5.56
C SER A 135 5.75 13.78 -6.50
N ARG A 136 4.55 13.21 -6.58
CA ARG A 136 4.23 12.11 -7.50
C ARG A 136 3.13 12.43 -8.51
N ALA A 137 2.65 13.67 -8.63
CA ALA A 137 1.50 13.95 -9.49
C ALA A 137 1.63 13.37 -10.93
N GLU A 138 2.85 13.35 -11.48
CA GLU A 138 3.16 12.82 -12.81
C GLU A 138 3.42 11.30 -12.86
N THR A 139 3.85 10.71 -11.73
CA THR A 139 4.22 9.28 -11.65
C THR A 139 3.19 8.43 -10.90
N THR A 140 2.14 9.06 -10.39
CA THR A 140 1.07 8.39 -9.66
C THR A 140 0.34 7.43 -10.60
N PRO A 141 0.16 6.17 -10.21
CA PRO A 141 -0.66 5.23 -10.96
C PRO A 141 -2.04 5.80 -11.25
N ARG A 142 -2.62 5.47 -12.40
CA ARG A 142 -3.95 5.96 -12.78
C ARG A 142 -4.99 5.43 -11.78
N ARG A 143 -5.94 6.29 -11.39
CA ARG A 143 -7.03 5.94 -10.47
C ARG A 143 -8.33 6.51 -10.97
N SER A 144 -9.39 5.71 -10.94
CA SER A 144 -10.76 6.20 -11.11
C SER A 144 -11.25 7.01 -9.90
N ALA A 145 -10.64 6.81 -8.72
CA ALA A 145 -11.00 7.49 -7.47
C ALA A 145 -9.77 8.21 -6.86
N PRO A 146 -9.54 9.50 -7.16
CA PRO A 146 -8.29 10.20 -6.84
C PRO A 146 -8.06 10.45 -5.34
N LEU A 147 -9.09 10.28 -4.51
CA LEU A 147 -9.00 10.42 -3.06
C LEU A 147 -9.00 9.07 -2.32
N ALA A 148 -9.08 7.95 -3.03
CA ALA A 148 -8.94 6.63 -2.42
C ALA A 148 -7.46 6.24 -2.29
N GLY A 149 -7.16 5.44 -1.28
CA GLY A 149 -5.82 4.96 -0.98
C GLY A 149 -5.42 5.12 0.46
N THR A 150 -4.15 4.81 0.74
CA THR A 150 -3.58 4.89 2.08
C THR A 150 -2.59 6.04 2.17
N ILE A 151 -2.68 6.78 3.28
CA ILE A 151 -1.69 7.78 3.67
C ILE A 151 -1.04 7.37 4.99
N TRP A 152 0.27 7.60 5.09
CA TRP A 152 1.05 7.44 6.31
C TRP A 152 1.32 8.83 6.86
N LEU A 153 0.97 9.04 8.13
CA LEU A 153 1.00 10.34 8.77
C LEU A 153 2.11 10.41 9.80
N ALA A 154 2.74 11.57 9.86
CA ALA A 154 3.63 11.96 10.93
C ALA A 154 3.41 13.44 11.28
N ALA A 155 3.99 13.88 12.39
CA ALA A 155 3.98 15.28 12.78
C ALA A 155 5.27 15.65 13.51
N ARG A 156 5.69 16.90 13.30
CA ARG A 156 6.69 17.59 14.14
C ARG A 156 5.98 18.63 14.98
N VAL A 157 6.37 18.75 16.24
CA VAL A 157 5.79 19.70 17.17
C VAL A 157 6.90 20.55 17.78
N THR A 158 6.83 21.85 17.57
CA THR A 158 7.64 22.83 18.29
C THR A 158 6.89 23.25 19.55
N LEU A 159 7.46 22.95 20.71
CA LEU A 159 6.90 23.31 22.02
C LEU A 159 7.12 24.81 22.31
N PRO A 160 6.40 25.40 23.29
CA PRO A 160 6.55 26.81 23.63
C PRO A 160 7.96 27.20 24.10
N ASP A 161 8.72 26.24 24.63
CA ASP A 161 10.12 26.41 25.05
C ASP A 161 11.13 26.24 23.91
N GLY A 162 10.65 26.06 22.67
CA GLY A 162 11.46 25.90 21.47
C GLY A 162 11.91 24.47 21.18
N ARG A 163 11.72 23.51 22.10
CA ARG A 163 12.08 22.11 21.85
C ARG A 163 11.23 21.50 20.74
N ILE A 164 11.81 20.63 19.93
CA ILE A 164 11.10 19.89 18.88
C ILE A 164 10.90 18.44 19.32
N VAL A 165 9.67 17.96 19.22
CA VAL A 165 9.33 16.54 19.37
C VAL A 165 8.66 16.04 18.10
N ALA A 166 8.84 14.76 17.80
CA ALA A 166 8.37 14.16 16.56
C ALA A 166 7.58 12.87 16.84
N THR A 167 6.56 12.61 16.03
CA THR A 167 5.86 11.33 16.03
C THR A 167 6.63 10.31 15.18
N PRO A 168 6.33 9.00 15.30
CA PRO A 168 6.90 8.01 14.39
C PRO A 168 6.70 8.38 12.93
N GLY A 169 7.75 8.21 12.12
CA GLY A 169 7.75 8.51 10.68
C GLY A 169 8.24 9.91 10.34
N ALA A 170 8.24 10.86 11.29
CA ALA A 170 8.79 12.19 11.05
C ALA A 170 10.32 12.17 11.22
N PRO A 171 11.08 12.83 10.34
CA PRO A 171 12.53 12.94 10.49
C PRO A 171 12.87 13.59 11.84
N GLY A 172 13.96 13.15 12.48
CA GLY A 172 14.42 13.70 13.76
C GLY A 172 14.96 15.14 13.64
N GLU A 173 15.14 15.80 14.78
CA GLU A 173 15.91 17.05 14.84
C GLU A 173 17.36 16.77 14.41
N GLY A 174 17.89 17.57 13.47
CA GLY A 174 19.22 17.37 12.89
C GLY A 174 19.35 16.21 11.89
N ALA A 175 18.26 15.59 11.46
CA ALA A 175 18.33 14.59 10.38
C ALA A 175 18.74 15.26 9.06
N GLU A 176 19.83 14.77 8.47
CA GLU A 176 20.26 15.14 7.12
C GLU A 176 19.36 14.46 6.09
N GLY A 177 18.13 14.95 5.94
CA GLY A 177 17.24 14.53 4.85
C GLY A 177 15.78 14.30 5.24
N PRO A 178 14.93 14.06 4.22
CA PRO A 178 13.49 13.91 4.41
C PRO A 178 13.08 12.50 4.88
N GLU A 179 14.00 11.58 5.15
CA GLU A 179 13.63 10.19 5.42
C GLU A 179 13.09 9.94 6.83
N PRO A 180 12.16 8.98 7.00
CA PRO A 180 11.80 8.46 8.30
C PRO A 180 13.02 7.90 9.05
N PRO A 181 13.15 8.13 10.37
CA PRO A 181 14.24 7.57 11.15
C PRO A 181 14.29 6.04 11.08
N GLU A 182 15.49 5.43 11.04
CA GLU A 182 15.66 3.96 11.03
C GLU A 182 14.87 3.25 12.14
N ARG A 183 14.77 3.88 13.32
CA ARG A 183 13.98 3.36 14.45
C ARG A 183 12.50 3.16 14.12
N ASP A 184 11.96 3.85 13.12
CA ASP A 184 10.58 3.76 12.64
C ASP A 184 10.39 2.74 11.51
N ARG A 185 11.49 2.09 11.08
CA ARG A 185 11.51 1.03 10.08
C ARG A 185 11.83 -0.31 10.74
N ASP A 186 11.26 -1.38 10.21
CA ASP A 186 11.64 -2.76 10.50
C ASP A 186 11.86 -3.50 9.18
N ARG A 187 12.18 -4.79 9.24
CA ARG A 187 12.40 -5.62 8.03
C ARG A 187 11.19 -5.69 7.09
N LEU A 188 10.02 -5.18 7.47
CA LEU A 188 8.78 -5.19 6.68
C LEU A 188 8.46 -3.80 6.10
N GLY A 189 9.36 -2.82 6.25
CA GLY A 189 9.15 -1.41 5.90
C GLY A 189 8.81 -0.56 7.11
N LEU A 190 7.84 0.35 7.00
CA LEU A 190 7.41 1.18 8.14
C LEU A 190 6.79 0.33 9.26
N ARG A 191 7.20 0.57 10.50
CA ARG A 191 6.61 -0.08 11.68
C ARG A 191 5.12 0.27 11.85
N GLU A 192 4.41 -0.57 12.60
CA GLU A 192 2.97 -0.38 12.89
C GLU A 192 2.67 0.92 13.65
N ARG A 193 3.67 1.49 14.34
CA ARG A 193 3.51 2.74 15.10
C ARG A 193 3.39 4.00 14.25
N VAL A 194 3.73 3.94 12.96
CA VAL A 194 3.46 5.04 12.01
C VAL A 194 1.97 5.02 11.69
N LEU A 195 1.26 6.12 11.97
CA LEU A 195 -0.19 6.14 11.78
C LEU A 195 -0.53 6.02 10.29
N ARG A 196 -1.54 5.22 9.98
CA ARG A 196 -2.05 5.03 8.62
C ARG A 196 -3.53 5.32 8.59
N VAL A 197 -3.97 6.03 7.56
CA VAL A 197 -5.38 6.25 7.26
C VAL A 197 -5.64 5.79 5.83
N SER A 198 -6.57 4.87 5.68
CA SER A 198 -6.94 4.28 4.41
C SER A 198 -8.37 4.67 4.05
N PHE A 199 -8.54 5.25 2.87
CA PHE A 199 -9.80 5.69 2.32
C PHE A 199 -10.26 4.76 1.21
N ARG A 200 -11.49 4.23 1.33
CA ARG A 200 -12.08 3.28 0.38
C ARG A 200 -13.30 3.86 -0.32
N THR A 201 -13.53 3.42 -1.56
CA THR A 201 -14.67 3.86 -2.39
C THR A 201 -16.00 3.21 -1.99
N GLY A 202 -15.98 2.14 -1.20
CA GLY A 202 -17.18 1.44 -0.71
C GLY A 202 -16.81 0.25 0.20
N ASP A 203 -17.81 -0.50 0.67
CA ASP A 203 -17.57 -1.65 1.58
C ASP A 203 -17.50 -3.01 0.89
N GLY A 204 -17.85 -3.08 -0.40
CA GLY A 204 -17.67 -4.31 -1.19
C GLY A 204 -16.21 -4.56 -1.55
N PHE A 205 -15.94 -5.71 -2.15
CA PHE A 205 -14.60 -6.13 -2.59
C PHE A 205 -13.81 -5.03 -3.32
N LEU A 206 -14.37 -4.45 -4.38
CA LEU A 206 -13.71 -3.39 -5.16
C LEU A 206 -13.51 -2.10 -4.36
N GLY A 207 -14.43 -1.84 -3.41
CA GLY A 207 -14.34 -0.76 -2.45
C GLY A 207 -13.11 -0.92 -1.58
N TRP A 208 -12.97 -2.06 -0.90
CA TRP A 208 -11.77 -2.40 -0.13
C TRP A 208 -10.52 -2.48 -0.98
N LEU A 209 -10.60 -2.93 -2.22
CA LEU A 209 -9.43 -2.95 -3.11
C LEU A 209 -8.86 -1.54 -3.32
N SER A 210 -9.73 -0.52 -3.42
CA SER A 210 -9.28 0.87 -3.57
C SER A 210 -8.53 1.44 -2.36
N SER A 211 -8.60 0.83 -1.17
CA SER A 211 -7.82 1.31 -0.02
C SER A 211 -6.31 1.10 -0.20
N TYR A 212 -5.91 0.22 -1.12
CA TYR A 212 -4.53 -0.09 -1.45
C TYR A 212 -3.89 0.82 -2.49
N PHE A 213 -4.61 1.83 -3.00
CA PHE A 213 -3.93 2.91 -3.73
C PHE A 213 -2.86 3.56 -2.83
N ASP A 214 -1.77 4.03 -3.45
CA ASP A 214 -0.53 4.53 -2.80
C ASP A 214 0.34 3.49 -2.08
N VAL A 215 -0.12 2.24 -1.92
CA VAL A 215 0.73 1.16 -1.38
C VAL A 215 1.70 0.71 -2.48
N PRO A 216 3.02 0.65 -2.19
CA PRO A 216 3.98 0.21 -3.17
C PRO A 216 3.80 -1.28 -3.48
N TYR A 217 4.10 -1.64 -4.72
CA TYR A 217 4.18 -3.05 -5.10
C TYR A 217 5.43 -3.68 -4.47
N VAL A 218 5.29 -4.89 -3.94
CA VAL A 218 6.41 -5.72 -3.46
C VAL A 218 6.19 -7.14 -3.94
N PHE A 219 6.99 -7.61 -4.89
CA PHE A 219 6.83 -8.98 -5.41
C PHE A 219 7.13 -10.02 -4.32
N GLY A 220 6.24 -11.01 -4.17
CA GLY A 220 6.31 -11.98 -3.08
C GLY A 220 6.07 -11.31 -1.72
N SER A 221 5.10 -10.40 -1.64
CA SER A 221 4.74 -9.75 -0.38
C SER A 221 4.39 -10.78 0.68
N THR A 222 4.55 -10.40 1.94
CA THR A 222 4.18 -11.26 3.06
C THR A 222 2.88 -10.79 3.70
N PRO A 223 2.09 -11.68 4.35
CA PRO A 223 0.85 -11.27 5.01
C PRO A 223 1.02 -10.07 5.96
N PRO A 224 2.08 -9.95 6.77
CA PRO A 224 2.30 -8.75 7.58
C PRO A 224 2.49 -7.47 6.75
N GLN A 225 3.18 -7.50 5.61
CA GLN A 225 3.32 -6.31 4.75
C GLN A 225 1.98 -5.89 4.16
N SER A 226 1.22 -6.87 3.67
CA SER A 226 -0.10 -6.69 3.05
C SER A 226 -1.13 -6.14 4.05
N GLU A 227 -1.14 -6.65 5.29
CA GLU A 227 -2.08 -6.21 6.33
C GLU A 227 -1.72 -4.86 6.95
N ARG A 228 -0.44 -4.48 6.88
CA ARG A 228 0.07 -3.20 7.37
C ARG A 228 0.01 -2.09 6.32
N TYR A 229 -0.38 -2.38 5.08
CA TYR A 229 -0.22 -1.43 3.97
C TYR A 229 1.24 -0.92 3.96
N THR A 230 2.24 -1.80 3.92
CA THR A 230 3.63 -1.37 3.69
C THR A 230 4.08 -1.72 2.29
N GLY A 231 3.65 -2.86 1.77
CA GLY A 231 3.87 -3.29 0.40
C GLY A 231 3.02 -4.52 0.10
N ILE A 232 2.63 -4.70 -1.16
CA ILE A 232 1.72 -5.78 -1.53
C ILE A 232 1.90 -6.22 -2.99
N ASP A 233 1.73 -7.51 -3.28
CA ASP A 233 1.76 -8.04 -4.65
C ASP A 233 0.36 -8.14 -5.29
N CYS A 234 0.32 -8.64 -6.53
CA CYS A 234 -0.89 -8.70 -7.35
C CYS A 234 -1.95 -9.67 -6.80
N ALA A 235 -1.57 -10.83 -6.26
CA ALA A 235 -2.54 -11.78 -5.73
C ALA A 235 -2.91 -11.41 -4.28
N ASP A 236 -1.94 -10.97 -3.51
CA ASP A 236 -2.13 -10.56 -2.12
C ASP A 236 -3.06 -9.36 -2.00
N VAL A 237 -3.04 -8.40 -2.93
CA VAL A 237 -3.96 -7.25 -2.87
C VAL A 237 -5.42 -7.65 -3.02
N LEU A 238 -5.71 -8.64 -3.88
CA LEU A 238 -7.05 -9.19 -4.04
C LEU A 238 -7.48 -9.96 -2.79
N VAL A 239 -6.60 -10.80 -2.25
CA VAL A 239 -6.89 -11.55 -1.01
C VAL A 239 -7.05 -10.60 0.18
N GLY A 240 -6.20 -9.58 0.30
CA GLY A 240 -6.25 -8.56 1.34
C GLY A 240 -7.57 -7.80 1.32
N ALA A 241 -7.99 -7.31 0.16
CA ALA A 241 -9.28 -6.65 -0.01
C ALA A 241 -10.46 -7.57 0.37
N ARG A 242 -10.45 -8.82 -0.09
CA ARG A 242 -11.50 -9.81 0.24
C ARG A 242 -11.53 -10.17 1.73
N ARG A 243 -10.37 -10.23 2.40
CA ARG A 243 -10.30 -10.42 3.86
C ARG A 243 -10.92 -9.26 4.62
N ARG A 244 -10.68 -8.02 4.17
CA ARG A 244 -11.26 -6.82 4.78
C ARG A 244 -12.76 -6.73 4.57
N GLU A 245 -13.24 -7.01 3.36
CA GLU A 245 -14.66 -7.07 3.04
C GLU A 245 -15.41 -8.10 3.88
N THR A 246 -14.88 -9.32 3.99
CA THR A 246 -15.60 -10.45 4.61
C THR A 246 -15.32 -10.63 6.09
N GLY A 247 -14.28 -10.00 6.64
CA GLY A 247 -13.73 -10.28 7.97
C GLY A 247 -13.14 -11.68 8.14
N ARG A 248 -13.07 -12.50 7.07
CA ARG A 248 -12.58 -13.88 7.13
C ARG A 248 -11.06 -13.94 7.04
N ARG A 249 -10.46 -14.92 7.72
CA ARG A 249 -9.02 -15.19 7.67
C ARG A 249 -8.65 -16.05 6.45
N LEU A 250 -8.69 -15.48 5.24
CA LEU A 250 -8.25 -16.16 4.01
C LEU A 250 -6.72 -16.30 3.98
N ARG A 251 -6.19 -17.45 3.57
CA ARG A 251 -4.74 -17.58 3.36
C ARG A 251 -4.34 -16.81 2.10
N TYR A 252 -3.32 -15.96 2.24
CA TYR A 252 -2.62 -15.35 1.12
C TYR A 252 -2.02 -16.42 0.19
N THR A 253 -1.90 -16.09 -1.08
CA THR A 253 -1.59 -17.07 -2.13
C THR A 253 -1.04 -16.37 -3.37
N SER A 254 -0.29 -17.09 -4.19
CA SER A 254 0.02 -16.66 -5.56
C SER A 254 -1.21 -16.74 -6.47
N VAL A 255 -1.09 -16.17 -7.69
CA VAL A 255 -2.09 -16.24 -8.75
C VAL A 255 -2.51 -17.70 -9.02
N GLN A 256 -1.57 -18.63 -9.13
CA GLN A 256 -1.88 -20.05 -9.38
C GLN A 256 -2.73 -20.67 -8.26
N GLY A 257 -2.61 -20.17 -7.03
CA GLY A 257 -3.39 -20.68 -5.91
C GLY A 257 -4.76 -20.04 -5.72
N ILE A 258 -5.16 -19.09 -6.58
CA ILE A 258 -6.46 -18.42 -6.51
C ILE A 258 -7.63 -19.40 -6.61
N GLU A 259 -7.44 -20.53 -7.29
CA GLU A 259 -8.42 -21.61 -7.44
C GLU A 259 -8.90 -22.21 -6.12
N ARG A 260 -8.14 -22.02 -5.03
CA ARG A 260 -8.56 -22.44 -3.68
C ARG A 260 -9.61 -21.52 -3.08
N LEU A 261 -9.67 -20.27 -3.54
CA LEU A 261 -10.52 -19.19 -3.02
C LEU A 261 -11.63 -18.77 -3.99
N ALA A 262 -11.45 -19.07 -5.28
CA ALA A 262 -12.34 -18.71 -6.37
C ALA A 262 -12.71 -19.92 -7.22
N ARG A 263 -13.70 -19.77 -8.08
CA ARG A 263 -14.01 -20.72 -9.17
C ARG A 263 -13.72 -20.06 -10.49
N ALA A 264 -13.20 -20.81 -11.45
CA ALA A 264 -13.14 -20.35 -12.83
C ALA A 264 -14.58 -20.21 -13.36
N VAL A 265 -14.85 -19.15 -14.09
CA VAL A 265 -16.13 -18.92 -14.78
C VAL A 265 -15.97 -18.79 -16.28
N SER A 266 -14.74 -18.94 -16.79
CA SER A 266 -14.43 -19.08 -18.20
C SER A 266 -13.36 -20.15 -18.40
N ASP A 267 -13.31 -20.69 -19.63
CA ASP A 267 -12.11 -21.33 -20.15
C ASP A 267 -10.98 -20.29 -20.38
N PRO A 268 -9.74 -20.72 -20.69
CA PRO A 268 -8.70 -19.79 -21.11
C PRO A 268 -9.09 -19.08 -22.40
N LEU A 269 -8.97 -17.75 -22.40
CA LEU A 269 -9.28 -16.88 -23.53
C LEU A 269 -8.05 -16.06 -23.90
N ARG A 270 -8.06 -15.44 -25.07
CA ARG A 270 -7.01 -14.54 -25.56
C ARG A 270 -7.59 -13.16 -25.82
N ILE A 271 -6.86 -12.12 -25.46
CA ILE A 271 -7.13 -10.75 -25.89
C ILE A 271 -6.01 -10.33 -26.81
N GLY A 272 -6.35 -10.01 -28.06
CA GLY A 272 -5.40 -9.55 -29.08
C GLY A 272 -5.05 -8.07 -28.92
N ARG A 273 -4.17 -7.56 -29.79
CA ARG A 273 -3.85 -6.11 -29.86
C ARG A 273 -5.07 -5.27 -30.26
N ASP A 274 -6.04 -5.88 -30.92
CA ASP A 274 -7.30 -5.28 -31.31
C ASP A 274 -8.35 -5.26 -30.18
N GLY A 275 -8.02 -5.79 -29.00
CA GLY A 275 -8.91 -5.84 -27.85
C GLY A 275 -10.00 -6.91 -27.93
N VAL A 276 -10.10 -7.65 -29.04
CA VAL A 276 -11.13 -8.68 -29.21
C VAL A 276 -10.78 -9.94 -28.41
N VAL A 277 -11.74 -10.41 -27.62
CA VAL A 277 -11.66 -11.64 -26.85
C VAL A 277 -11.88 -12.85 -27.77
N ARG A 278 -11.02 -13.86 -27.65
CA ARG A 278 -11.01 -15.08 -28.46
C ARG A 278 -10.85 -16.33 -27.60
N ASP A 279 -11.34 -17.46 -28.09
CA ASP A 279 -11.13 -18.75 -27.43
C ASP A 279 -9.74 -19.36 -27.73
N GLY A 280 -9.58 -20.64 -27.38
CA GLY A 280 -8.36 -21.41 -27.64
C GLY A 280 -8.10 -21.72 -29.12
N GLU A 281 -9.15 -21.72 -29.95
CA GLU A 281 -9.08 -21.94 -31.41
C GLU A 281 -8.80 -20.63 -32.16
N GLY A 282 -9.01 -19.49 -31.50
CA GLY A 282 -8.79 -18.15 -32.05
C GLY A 282 -10.06 -17.48 -32.57
N GLU A 283 -11.22 -18.10 -32.36
CA GLU A 283 -12.50 -17.56 -32.77
C GLU A 283 -12.96 -16.47 -31.78
N PRO A 284 -13.57 -15.36 -32.27
CA PRO A 284 -14.12 -14.32 -31.40
C PRO A 284 -15.18 -14.88 -30.45
N VAL A 285 -15.12 -14.47 -29.18
CA VAL A 285 -16.11 -14.82 -28.15
C VAL A 285 -16.65 -13.55 -27.53
N GLU A 286 -17.97 -13.43 -27.48
CA GLU A 286 -18.64 -12.39 -26.70
C GLU A 286 -18.83 -12.86 -25.26
N LEU A 287 -18.22 -12.17 -24.30
CA LEU A 287 -18.54 -12.33 -22.89
C LEU A 287 -19.36 -11.13 -22.43
N ARG A 288 -20.61 -11.34 -22.02
CA ARG A 288 -21.53 -10.25 -21.68
C ARG A 288 -21.37 -9.79 -20.24
N TRP A 289 -21.31 -8.48 -20.03
CA TRP A 289 -21.34 -7.88 -18.71
C TRP A 289 -22.68 -8.12 -18.01
N GLY A 290 -22.62 -8.54 -16.75
CA GLY A 290 -23.78 -8.91 -15.93
C GLY A 290 -24.21 -10.37 -16.06
N GLU A 291 -23.83 -11.05 -17.14
CA GLU A 291 -24.14 -12.46 -17.40
C GLU A 291 -22.89 -13.33 -17.21
N ASP A 292 -21.90 -13.18 -18.10
CA ASP A 292 -20.67 -13.96 -18.10
C ASP A 292 -19.63 -13.38 -17.15
N VAL A 293 -19.43 -12.06 -17.25
CA VAL A 293 -18.47 -11.30 -16.43
C VAL A 293 -19.17 -10.19 -15.65
N ARG A 294 -18.58 -9.77 -14.54
CA ARG A 294 -19.09 -8.63 -13.75
C ARG A 294 -17.99 -7.95 -12.97
N ALA A 295 -18.28 -6.74 -12.49
CA ALA A 295 -17.38 -6.00 -11.63
C ALA A 295 -17.00 -6.82 -10.40
N GLY A 296 -15.71 -6.93 -10.13
CA GLY A 296 -15.14 -7.72 -9.04
C GLY A 296 -14.79 -9.17 -9.40
N ASP A 297 -15.15 -9.66 -10.59
CA ASP A 297 -14.51 -10.85 -11.14
C ASP A 297 -13.03 -10.56 -11.38
N MET A 298 -12.19 -11.59 -11.30
CA MET A 298 -10.74 -11.48 -11.40
C MET A 298 -10.26 -12.07 -12.72
N LEU A 299 -9.29 -11.43 -13.35
CA LEU A 299 -8.61 -11.95 -14.52
C LEU A 299 -7.23 -12.42 -14.11
N ALA A 300 -7.00 -13.73 -14.12
CA ALA A 300 -5.64 -14.24 -14.14
C ALA A 300 -5.08 -13.99 -15.54
N ILE A 301 -3.90 -13.39 -15.62
CA ILE A 301 -3.28 -12.93 -16.85
C ILE A 301 -1.97 -13.68 -17.03
N ASP A 302 -1.81 -14.19 -18.23
CA ASP A 302 -0.63 -14.86 -18.71
C ASP A 302 -0.10 -14.12 -19.95
N TYR A 303 1.13 -13.62 -19.84
CA TYR A 303 1.81 -12.92 -20.91
C TYR A 303 2.68 -13.86 -21.76
N ALA A 304 2.54 -15.19 -21.65
CA ALA A 304 3.30 -16.15 -22.47
C ALA A 304 3.03 -16.06 -23.99
N ALA A 305 2.13 -15.18 -24.43
CA ALA A 305 2.00 -14.78 -25.83
C ALA A 305 3.00 -13.67 -26.24
N ASP A 306 3.79 -13.17 -25.29
CA ASP A 306 4.93 -12.28 -25.51
C ASP A 306 6.03 -13.05 -26.23
N GLU A 307 6.25 -12.71 -27.50
CA GLU A 307 7.30 -13.29 -28.35
C GLU A 307 8.71 -13.13 -27.75
N GLU A 308 8.89 -12.19 -26.83
CA GLU A 308 10.15 -11.94 -26.14
C GLU A 308 10.39 -12.90 -24.95
N GLY A 309 9.40 -13.71 -24.55
CA GLY A 309 9.56 -14.77 -23.55
C GLY A 309 9.98 -14.28 -22.16
N LEU A 310 9.72 -13.01 -21.83
CA LEU A 310 10.28 -12.34 -20.66
C LEU A 310 9.66 -12.80 -19.32
N LEU A 311 8.49 -13.44 -19.34
CA LEU A 311 7.86 -13.97 -18.12
C LEU A 311 8.05 -15.48 -17.98
N PRO A 312 8.55 -15.94 -16.82
CA PRO A 312 9.02 -17.30 -16.64
C PRO A 312 7.90 -18.33 -16.37
N ARG A 313 6.65 -17.91 -16.08
CA ARG A 313 5.55 -18.84 -15.79
C ARG A 313 4.22 -18.38 -16.38
N ALA A 314 3.36 -19.36 -16.62
CA ALA A 314 1.97 -19.12 -16.94
C ALA A 314 1.21 -18.56 -15.73
N TRP A 315 0.32 -17.59 -15.98
CA TRP A 315 -0.57 -16.98 -15.00
C TRP A 315 0.19 -16.23 -13.87
N ASP A 316 1.08 -15.33 -14.23
CA ASP A 316 1.94 -14.59 -13.28
C ASP A 316 1.33 -13.28 -12.78
N HIS A 317 0.19 -12.86 -13.34
CA HIS A 317 -0.47 -11.63 -12.92
C HIS A 317 -1.97 -11.82 -12.71
N ILE A 318 -2.57 -10.96 -11.89
CA ILE A 318 -4.01 -10.97 -11.64
C ILE A 318 -4.53 -9.57 -11.32
N GLY A 319 -5.73 -9.28 -11.80
CA GLY A 319 -6.46 -8.04 -11.52
C GLY A 319 -7.95 -8.28 -11.33
N ALA A 320 -8.69 -7.27 -10.89
CA ALA A 320 -10.15 -7.32 -10.77
C ALA A 320 -10.81 -6.40 -11.80
N LEU A 321 -11.78 -6.94 -12.53
CA LEU A 321 -12.63 -6.17 -13.45
C LEU A 321 -13.35 -5.07 -12.69
N LEU A 322 -13.21 -3.83 -13.16
CA LEU A 322 -13.73 -2.64 -12.51
C LEU A 322 -15.01 -2.15 -13.19
N ALA A 323 -15.00 -1.98 -14.50
CA ALA A 323 -16.12 -1.41 -15.24
C ALA A 323 -16.03 -1.74 -16.74
N ASP A 324 -17.23 -1.87 -17.33
CA ASP A 324 -17.47 -1.87 -18.77
C ASP A 324 -17.16 -0.48 -19.36
N ARG A 325 -16.35 -0.43 -20.42
CA ARG A 325 -15.98 0.81 -21.13
C ARG A 325 -15.89 0.56 -22.63
N SER A 326 -16.25 1.58 -23.41
CA SER A 326 -15.94 1.65 -24.83
C SER A 326 -15.12 2.90 -25.16
N GLU A 327 -14.35 2.84 -26.26
CA GLU A 327 -13.57 3.99 -26.77
C GLU A 327 -14.47 5.10 -27.33
N ALA A 328 -15.62 4.71 -27.90
CA ALA A 328 -16.47 5.57 -28.72
C ALA A 328 -17.76 6.06 -28.02
N GLY A 329 -18.01 5.71 -26.76
CA GLY A 329 -19.22 6.20 -26.07
C GLY A 329 -19.61 5.45 -24.80
N PRO A 330 -20.91 5.14 -24.61
CA PRO A 330 -21.37 4.42 -23.42
C PRO A 330 -20.80 2.99 -23.37
N PRO A 331 -20.83 2.33 -22.20
CA PRO A 331 -20.55 0.90 -22.07
C PRO A 331 -21.34 0.08 -23.10
N ASP A 332 -20.71 -0.90 -23.75
CA ASP A 332 -21.32 -1.67 -24.84
C ASP A 332 -21.83 -3.06 -24.41
N GLY A 333 -21.57 -3.45 -23.16
CA GLY A 333 -22.06 -4.68 -22.56
C GLY A 333 -21.19 -5.90 -22.86
N VAL A 334 -20.06 -5.77 -23.54
CA VAL A 334 -19.20 -6.91 -23.93
C VAL A 334 -17.80 -6.74 -23.35
N LEU A 335 -17.21 -7.84 -22.85
CA LEU A 335 -15.83 -7.81 -22.39
C LEU A 335 -14.88 -7.57 -23.57
N ASP A 336 -14.08 -6.50 -23.51
CA ASP A 336 -13.09 -6.22 -24.54
C ASP A 336 -11.81 -5.56 -23.99
N GLY A 337 -10.92 -5.12 -24.87
CA GLY A 337 -9.68 -4.45 -24.51
C GLY A 337 -9.86 -3.09 -23.82
N GLN A 338 -10.99 -2.41 -23.98
CA GLN A 338 -11.24 -1.08 -23.42
C GLN A 338 -11.69 -1.12 -21.97
N ASP A 339 -12.22 -2.26 -21.53
CA ASP A 339 -12.67 -2.47 -20.17
C ASP A 339 -11.59 -2.23 -19.11
N LEU A 340 -12.01 -1.70 -17.97
CA LEU A 340 -11.09 -1.32 -16.91
C LEU A 340 -10.77 -2.50 -16.01
N LEU A 341 -9.48 -2.73 -15.84
CA LEU A 341 -8.89 -3.62 -14.86
C LEU A 341 -8.29 -2.79 -13.73
N ARG A 342 -8.63 -3.14 -12.49
CA ARG A 342 -7.90 -2.70 -11.30
C ARG A 342 -6.90 -3.76 -10.91
N HIS A 343 -5.60 -3.46 -10.98
CA HIS A 343 -4.56 -4.42 -10.66
C HIS A 343 -3.33 -3.75 -10.06
N MET A 344 -2.43 -4.57 -9.51
CA MET A 344 -1.19 -4.11 -8.94
C MET A 344 -0.09 -4.04 -10.01
N SER A 345 0.16 -2.84 -10.53
CA SER A 345 1.32 -2.60 -11.40
C SER A 345 2.61 -2.59 -10.58
N ARG A 346 3.76 -2.58 -11.24
CA ARG A 346 5.06 -2.37 -10.59
C ARG A 346 5.15 -1.06 -9.79
N ARG A 347 4.28 -0.09 -10.07
CA ARG A 347 4.20 1.20 -9.37
C ARG A 347 3.06 1.28 -8.36
N GLY A 348 2.45 0.17 -7.99
CA GLY A 348 1.29 0.13 -7.10
C GLY A 348 -0.03 -0.07 -7.83
N LEU A 349 -1.12 -0.02 -7.07
CA LEU A 349 -2.47 -0.27 -7.59
C LEU A 349 -2.86 0.78 -8.64
N THR A 350 -3.34 0.32 -9.79
CA THR A 350 -3.75 1.18 -10.91
C THR A 350 -5.07 0.70 -11.50
N ASP A 351 -5.80 1.63 -12.10
CA ASP A 351 -6.93 1.34 -12.98
C ASP A 351 -6.51 1.62 -14.43
N GLU A 352 -6.52 0.59 -15.28
CA GLU A 352 -6.19 0.76 -16.70
C GLU A 352 -7.00 -0.16 -17.62
N PRO A 353 -7.19 0.23 -18.90
CA PRO A 353 -7.80 -0.63 -19.90
C PRO A 353 -7.03 -1.93 -20.11
N LEU A 354 -7.74 -3.02 -20.40
CA LEU A 354 -7.13 -4.33 -20.65
C LEU A 354 -6.10 -4.34 -21.79
N TRP A 355 -6.30 -3.53 -22.84
CA TRP A 355 -5.39 -3.46 -23.98
C TRP A 355 -3.97 -2.99 -23.59
N ARG A 356 -3.82 -2.31 -22.45
CA ARG A 356 -2.50 -1.89 -21.91
C ARG A 356 -1.60 -3.07 -21.55
N HIS A 357 -2.18 -4.25 -21.35
CA HIS A 357 -1.45 -5.47 -21.05
C HIS A 357 -0.89 -6.16 -22.30
N GLY A 358 -1.18 -5.65 -23.50
CA GLY A 358 -0.76 -6.25 -24.76
C GLY A 358 -1.51 -7.55 -25.08
N PRO A 359 -1.00 -8.36 -26.02
CA PRO A 359 -1.53 -9.69 -26.28
C PRO A 359 -1.40 -10.56 -25.03
N ILE A 360 -2.54 -10.99 -24.49
CA ILE A 360 -2.57 -11.77 -23.25
C ILE A 360 -3.48 -12.98 -23.38
N ARG A 361 -3.17 -14.00 -22.59
CA ARG A 361 -4.11 -15.07 -22.26
C ARG A 361 -4.72 -14.77 -20.90
N ILE A 362 -6.04 -14.88 -20.80
CA ILE A 362 -6.78 -14.64 -19.57
C ILE A 362 -7.60 -15.85 -19.15
N ARG A 363 -7.93 -15.92 -17.86
CA ARG A 363 -8.99 -16.77 -17.32
C ARG A 363 -9.76 -15.98 -16.28
N VAL A 364 -11.09 -16.01 -16.38
CA VAL A 364 -11.97 -15.30 -15.46
C VAL A 364 -12.23 -16.16 -14.23
N TRP A 365 -12.05 -15.55 -13.05
CA TRP A 365 -12.28 -16.15 -11.75
C TRP A 365 -13.30 -15.35 -10.95
N ARG A 366 -14.13 -16.07 -10.19
CA ARG A 366 -15.14 -15.47 -9.31
C ARG A 366 -14.97 -16.01 -7.89
N TRP A 367 -14.93 -15.12 -6.91
CA TRP A 367 -14.87 -15.51 -5.48
C TRP A 367 -15.96 -16.53 -5.15
N ARG A 368 -15.62 -17.52 -4.31
CA ARG A 368 -16.57 -18.50 -3.77
C ARG A 368 -17.48 -17.91 -2.69
#